data_AF-X1VJX9-F1
#
_entry.id   AF-X1VJX9-F1
#
_cell.length_a   1.000
_cell.length_b   1.000
_cell.length_c   1.000
_cell.angle_alpha   90.00
_cell.angle_beta   90.00
_cell.angle_gamma   90.00
#
_symmetry.space_group_name_H-M   'P 1'
#
loop_
_entity.id
_entity.type
_entity.pdbx_description
1 polymer ?
#
loop_
_entity_poly.entity_id
_entity_poly.type
_entity_poly.pdbx_seq_one_letter_code
_entity_poly.pdbx_strand_id
1 'polypeptide(L)'
;MIGKKEIGKFLTLNEETNAIDYLEKAYDFIKKTEYDHWALKWVILSLYGALYGFAINSLRGSDPSNRVIYKIKNGKENLISFKETIKRCQNPKWMYMTSLSKILKLSNKEKESIRRLSEHYRNDFVHYRSWFSPIK
;
A
#
# COMPACT_ATOMS: atom_id res chain seq x y z
N MET A 1 1.39 -46.88 -9.84
CA MET A 1 1.77 -45.71 -9.01
C MET A 1 0.70 -44.65 -9.19
N ILE A 2 -0.13 -44.43 -8.17
CA ILE A 2 -1.20 -43.42 -8.20
C ILE A 2 -0.53 -42.07 -7.94
N GLY A 3 -0.56 -41.19 -8.95
CA GLY A 3 -0.01 -39.83 -8.84
C GLY A 3 -0.68 -39.11 -7.67
N LYS A 4 0.12 -38.69 -6.68
CA LYS A 4 -0.36 -37.81 -5.61
C LYS A 4 -0.88 -36.53 -6.27
N LYS A 5 -2.18 -36.27 -6.15
CA LYS A 5 -2.80 -35.00 -6.49
C LYS A 5 -2.21 -33.94 -5.56
N GLU A 6 -1.38 -33.04 -6.08
CA GLU A 6 -0.92 -31.88 -5.32
C GLU A 6 -2.15 -31.04 -4.95
N ILE A 7 -2.47 -30.99 -3.65
CA ILE A 7 -3.46 -30.08 -3.12
C ILE A 7 -2.74 -28.74 -2.97
N GLY A 8 -2.91 -27.86 -3.96
CA GLY A 8 -2.41 -26.50 -3.89
C GLY A 8 -2.99 -25.80 -2.65
N LYS A 9 -2.12 -25.20 -1.83
CA LYS A 9 -2.55 -24.39 -0.68
C LYS A 9 -2.84 -22.98 -1.17
N PHE A 10 -4.07 -22.49 -0.97
CA PHE A 10 -4.39 -21.09 -1.23
C PHE A 10 -3.65 -20.20 -0.22
N LEU A 11 -2.94 -19.19 -0.73
CA LEU A 11 -2.37 -18.13 0.10
C LEU A 11 -3.45 -17.07 0.34
N THR A 12 -3.96 -17.02 1.56
CA THR A 12 -4.89 -15.97 1.99
C THR A 12 -4.12 -14.96 2.82
N LEU A 13 -4.07 -13.71 2.33
CA LEU A 13 -3.52 -12.58 3.06
C LEU A 13 -4.66 -11.68 3.53
N ASN A 14 -4.52 -11.11 4.72
CA ASN A 14 -5.36 -10.00 5.15
C ASN A 14 -4.55 -8.71 5.02
N GLU A 15 -5.21 -7.57 5.18
CA GLU A 15 -4.63 -6.25 4.94
C GLU A 15 -3.46 -5.95 5.87
N GLU A 16 -3.52 -6.44 7.11
CA GLU A 16 -2.45 -6.30 8.10
C GLU A 16 -1.22 -7.13 7.71
N THR A 17 -1.40 -8.42 7.48
CA THR A 17 -0.28 -9.32 7.12
C THR A 17 0.34 -8.93 5.79
N ASN A 18 -0.48 -8.48 4.83
CA ASN A 18 0.00 -7.98 3.55
C ASN A 18 0.75 -6.64 3.69
N ALA A 19 0.31 -5.74 4.57
CA ALA A 19 1.02 -4.49 4.83
C ALA A 19 2.38 -4.73 5.50
N ILE A 20 2.45 -5.68 6.44
CA ILE A 20 3.69 -6.08 7.10
C ILE A 20 4.65 -6.73 6.10
N ASP A 21 4.19 -7.68 5.27
CA ASP A 21 5.04 -8.28 4.23
C ASP A 21 5.62 -7.21 3.29
N TYR A 22 4.80 -6.26 2.82
CA TYR A 22 5.31 -5.15 2.02
C TYR A 22 6.37 -4.32 2.76
N LEU A 23 6.21 -4.09 4.06
CA LEU A 23 7.19 -3.34 4.85
C LEU A 23 8.51 -4.12 4.98
N GLU A 24 8.44 -5.44 5.21
CA GLU A 24 9.61 -6.32 5.23
C GLU A 24 10.34 -6.33 3.88
N LYS A 25 9.60 -6.41 2.77
CA LYS A 25 10.19 -6.30 1.42
C LYS A 25 10.86 -4.95 1.21
N ALA A 26 10.25 -3.85 1.68
CA ALA A 26 10.88 -2.53 1.57
C ALA A 26 12.24 -2.52 2.28
N TYR A 27 12.32 -3.06 3.49
CA TYR A 27 13.58 -3.19 4.23
C TYR A 27 14.62 -4.05 3.49
N ASP A 28 14.23 -5.23 3.00
CA ASP A 28 15.13 -6.13 2.27
C ASP A 28 15.67 -5.48 0.99
N PHE A 29 14.81 -4.77 0.26
CA PHE A 29 15.22 -4.11 -0.98
C PHE A 29 16.07 -2.86 -0.73
N ILE A 30 15.84 -2.12 0.36
CA ILE A 30 16.72 -1.00 0.74
C ILE A 30 18.15 -1.50 0.89
N LYS A 31 18.37 -2.62 1.58
CA LYS A 31 19.71 -3.22 1.70
C LYS A 31 20.31 -3.63 0.36
N LYS A 32 19.46 -4.12 -0.56
CA LYS A 32 19.90 -4.52 -1.91
C LYS A 32 20.31 -3.34 -2.79
N THR A 33 19.82 -2.13 -2.52
CA THR A 33 20.19 -0.94 -3.32
C THR A 33 21.67 -0.59 -3.25
N GLU A 34 22.42 -1.10 -2.27
CA GLU A 34 23.87 -0.91 -2.17
C GLU A 34 24.64 -1.55 -3.34
N TYR A 35 24.08 -2.60 -3.96
CA TYR A 35 24.74 -3.38 -5.02
C TYR A 35 23.86 -3.68 -6.23
N ASP A 36 22.56 -3.38 -6.17
CA ASP A 36 21.62 -3.55 -7.28
C ASP A 36 20.71 -2.31 -7.43
N HIS A 37 20.95 -1.50 -8.47
CA HIS A 37 20.12 -0.33 -8.72
C HIS A 37 18.67 -0.69 -9.08
N TRP A 38 18.40 -1.90 -9.59
CA TRP A 38 17.03 -2.35 -9.89
C TRP A 38 16.22 -2.58 -8.62
N ALA A 39 16.87 -2.80 -7.48
CA ALA A 39 16.21 -2.92 -6.19
C ALA A 39 15.41 -1.66 -5.82
N LEU A 40 15.81 -0.47 -6.31
CA LEU A 40 15.12 0.80 -6.01
C LEU A 40 13.65 0.78 -6.48
N LYS A 41 13.38 0.15 -7.62
CA LYS A 41 12.00 -0.07 -8.09
C LYS A 41 11.18 -0.78 -7.02
N TRP A 42 11.74 -1.85 -6.45
CA TRP A 42 11.06 -2.67 -5.46
C TRP A 42 10.93 -1.96 -4.11
N VAL A 43 11.92 -1.16 -3.71
CA VAL A 43 11.78 -0.26 -2.55
C VAL A 43 10.53 0.61 -2.70
N ILE A 44 10.36 1.27 -3.84
CA ILE A 44 9.24 2.18 -4.08
C ILE A 44 7.89 1.45 -4.11
N LEU A 45 7.81 0.32 -4.81
CA LEU A 45 6.59 -0.47 -4.89
C LEU A 45 6.18 -1.03 -3.52
N SER A 46 7.15 -1.55 -2.77
CA SER A 46 6.92 -2.12 -1.45
C SER A 46 6.56 -1.06 -0.40
N LEU A 47 7.24 0.10 -0.39
CA LEU A 47 6.87 1.22 0.50
C LEU A 47 5.46 1.74 0.20
N TYR A 48 5.11 1.90 -1.07
CA TYR A 48 3.76 2.29 -1.47
C TYR A 48 2.72 1.25 -1.02
N GLY A 49 2.99 -0.04 -1.24
CA GLY A 49 2.12 -1.14 -0.83
C GLY A 49 1.90 -1.20 0.68
N ALA A 50 2.96 -1.06 1.47
CA ALA A 50 2.90 -1.04 2.93
C ALA A 50 2.05 0.14 3.43
N LEU A 51 2.35 1.35 2.94
CA LEU A 51 1.63 2.56 3.35
C LEU A 51 0.14 2.47 2.99
N TYR A 52 -0.18 1.95 1.80
CA TYR A 52 -1.55 1.73 1.39
C TYR A 52 -2.26 0.71 2.29
N GLY A 53 -1.62 -0.43 2.55
CA GLY A 53 -2.17 -1.51 3.38
C GLY A 53 -2.47 -1.04 4.80
N PHE A 54 -1.53 -0.36 5.46
CA PHE A 54 -1.75 0.19 6.80
C PHE A 54 -2.86 1.25 6.82
N ALA A 55 -2.94 2.09 5.78
CA ALA A 55 -4.00 3.10 5.69
C ALA A 55 -5.38 2.46 5.49
N ILE A 56 -5.49 1.42 4.67
CA ILE A 56 -6.72 0.64 4.52
C ILE A 56 -7.10 -0.04 5.85
N ASN A 57 -6.14 -0.69 6.51
CA ASN A 57 -6.38 -1.36 7.79
C ASN A 57 -6.90 -0.38 8.86
N SER A 58 -6.34 0.83 8.89
CA SER A 58 -6.75 1.91 9.80
C SER A 58 -8.18 2.41 9.55
N LEU A 59 -8.65 2.39 8.29
CA LEU A 59 -10.00 2.83 7.94
C LEU A 59 -11.06 1.74 8.11
N ARG A 60 -10.69 0.50 7.78
CA ARG A 60 -11.57 -0.67 7.78
C ARG A 60 -12.11 -0.95 9.18
N GLY A 61 -11.23 -0.95 10.20
CA GLY A 61 -11.60 -1.45 11.52
C GLY A 61 -12.18 -2.87 11.42
N SER A 62 -13.28 -3.12 12.12
CA SER A 62 -13.95 -4.44 12.19
C SER A 62 -14.97 -4.72 11.07
N ASP A 63 -15.38 -3.72 10.27
CA ASP A 63 -16.35 -3.91 9.15
C ASP A 63 -15.87 -3.20 7.86
N PRO A 64 -15.56 -3.96 6.79
CA PRO A 64 -15.03 -3.40 5.53
C PRO A 64 -16.02 -2.62 4.67
N SER A 65 -17.31 -2.93 4.78
CA SER A 65 -18.23 -2.85 3.64
C SER A 65 -18.54 -1.43 3.16
N ASN A 66 -18.49 -0.42 4.04
CA ASN A 66 -18.89 0.95 3.69
C ASN A 66 -17.78 2.01 3.78
N ARG A 67 -16.57 1.67 4.26
CA ARG A 67 -15.51 2.66 4.52
C ARG A 67 -14.36 2.63 3.53
N VAL A 68 -14.02 1.44 3.06
CA VAL A 68 -12.89 1.22 2.15
C VAL A 68 -13.30 0.55 0.83
N ILE A 69 -14.53 0.03 0.75
CA ILE A 69 -15.10 -0.60 -0.44
C ILE A 69 -16.17 0.32 -1.05
N TYR A 70 -16.23 0.37 -2.38
CA TYR A 70 -17.33 0.97 -3.12
C TYR A 70 -17.82 0.02 -4.21
N LYS A 71 -19.12 0.08 -4.51
CA LYS A 71 -19.74 -0.71 -5.57
C LYS A 71 -19.71 0.05 -6.89
N ILE A 72 -19.24 -0.60 -7.94
CA ILE A 72 -19.37 -0.07 -9.32
C ILE A 72 -20.70 -0.49 -9.94
N LYS A 73 -21.08 0.16 -11.05
CA LYS A 73 -22.37 -0.06 -11.76
C LYS A 73 -22.66 -1.53 -12.10
N ASN A 74 -21.63 -2.37 -12.19
CA ASN A 74 -21.75 -3.80 -12.54
C ASN A 74 -21.82 -4.72 -11.30
N GLY A 75 -22.07 -4.17 -10.11
CA GLY A 75 -22.18 -4.94 -8.86
C GLY A 75 -20.85 -5.41 -8.26
N LYS A 76 -19.71 -5.18 -8.93
CA LYS A 76 -18.39 -5.48 -8.37
C LYS A 76 -18.01 -4.50 -7.28
N GLU A 77 -17.30 -5.01 -6.29
CA GLU A 77 -16.74 -4.24 -5.17
C GLU A 77 -15.27 -3.94 -5.43
N ASN A 78 -14.87 -2.68 -5.25
CA ASN A 78 -13.49 -2.23 -5.40
C ASN A 78 -13.04 -1.48 -4.15
N LEU A 79 -11.74 -1.59 -3.83
CA LEU A 79 -11.13 -0.77 -2.79
C LEU A 79 -10.94 0.68 -3.27
N ILE A 80 -11.11 1.63 -2.36
CA ILE A 80 -10.83 3.05 -2.60
C ILE A 80 -9.38 3.28 -3.02
N SER A 81 -9.14 4.27 -3.87
CA SER A 81 -7.78 4.61 -4.31
C SER A 81 -6.89 5.07 -3.15
N PHE A 82 -5.58 4.90 -3.27
CA PHE A 82 -4.59 5.37 -2.28
C PHE A 82 -4.77 6.84 -1.87
N LYS A 83 -4.98 7.73 -2.84
CA LYS A 83 -5.22 9.16 -2.59
C LYS A 83 -6.45 9.38 -1.71
N GLU A 84 -7.53 8.66 -2.01
CA GLU A 84 -8.77 8.71 -1.22
C GLU A 84 -8.57 8.10 0.17
N THR A 85 -7.81 7.01 0.29
CA THR A 85 -7.45 6.40 1.57
C THR A 85 -6.73 7.39 2.48
N ILE A 86 -5.66 8.03 1.98
CA ILE A 86 -4.89 9.02 2.76
C ILE A 86 -5.77 10.23 3.14
N LYS A 87 -6.68 10.67 2.25
CA LYS A 87 -7.64 11.73 2.55
C LYS A 87 -8.60 11.32 3.68
N ARG A 88 -9.13 10.09 3.65
CA ARG A 88 -10.04 9.57 4.68
C ARG A 88 -9.32 9.36 6.02
N CYS A 89 -8.06 8.93 6.04
CA CYS A 89 -7.27 8.81 7.26
C CYS A 89 -7.02 10.14 7.99
N GLN A 90 -7.24 11.28 7.32
CA GLN A 90 -7.11 12.61 7.92
C GLN A 90 -8.45 13.17 8.44
N ASN A 91 -9.55 12.44 8.25
CA ASN A 91 -10.90 12.91 8.57
C ASN A 91 -11.61 11.94 9.52
N PRO A 92 -11.94 12.36 10.75
CA PRO A 92 -12.50 11.48 11.76
C PRO A 92 -13.86 10.90 11.37
N LYS A 93 -14.60 11.53 10.45
CA LYS A 93 -15.89 11.01 9.93
C LYS A 93 -15.75 9.67 9.22
N TRP A 94 -14.57 9.38 8.66
CA TRP A 94 -14.31 8.18 7.88
C TRP A 94 -13.53 7.13 8.66
N MET A 95 -12.97 7.48 9.81
CA MET A 95 -12.13 6.60 10.62
C MET A 95 -12.93 5.92 11.72
N TYR A 96 -12.50 4.71 12.11
CA TYR A 96 -12.96 4.11 13.36
C TYR A 96 -12.24 4.78 14.53
N MET A 97 -12.89 5.79 15.13
CA MET A 97 -12.32 6.56 16.23
C MET A 97 -12.74 5.97 17.58
N THR A 98 -11.77 5.48 18.36
CA THR A 98 -11.92 5.26 19.81
C THR A 98 -11.37 6.47 20.56
N SER A 99 -11.47 6.47 21.90
CA SER A 99 -10.93 7.55 22.75
C SER A 99 -9.41 7.73 22.61
N LEU A 100 -8.67 6.71 22.14
CA LEU A 100 -7.22 6.75 21.93
C LEU A 100 -6.83 6.94 20.46
N SER A 101 -7.79 6.85 19.53
CA SER A 101 -7.50 6.99 18.10
C SER A 101 -7.07 8.40 17.76
N LYS A 102 -6.09 8.51 16.87
CA LYS A 102 -5.63 9.78 16.31
C LYS A 102 -5.82 9.75 14.80
N ILE A 103 -6.32 10.86 14.25
CA ILE A 103 -6.30 11.05 12.80
C ILE A 103 -4.85 11.19 12.33
N LEU A 104 -4.62 10.78 11.09
CA LEU A 104 -3.35 11.04 10.42
C LEU A 104 -3.18 12.56 10.29
N LYS A 105 -2.07 13.10 10.81
CA LYS A 105 -1.68 14.50 10.61
C LYS A 105 -0.39 14.51 9.84
N LEU A 106 -0.44 15.02 8.61
CA LEU A 106 0.73 15.11 7.74
C LEU A 106 1.25 16.55 7.69
N SER A 107 2.53 16.71 7.93
CA SER A 107 3.29 17.92 7.61
C SER A 107 3.35 18.14 6.10
N ASN A 108 3.72 19.36 5.67
CA ASN A 108 3.89 19.66 4.25
C ASN A 108 4.98 18.78 3.59
N LYS A 109 6.04 18.45 4.33
CA LYS A 109 7.09 17.55 3.85
C LYS A 109 6.57 16.13 3.64
N GLU A 110 5.78 15.60 4.58
CA GLU A 110 5.21 14.25 4.44
C GLU A 110 4.18 14.18 3.31
N LYS A 111 3.34 15.21 3.15
CA LYS A 111 2.40 15.32 2.01
C LYS A 111 3.16 15.28 0.68
N GLU A 112 4.25 16.03 0.59
CA GLU A 112 5.08 16.05 -0.61
C GLU A 112 5.79 14.71 -0.84
N SER A 113 6.33 14.08 0.20
CA SER A 113 6.93 12.75 0.09
C SER A 113 5.94 11.69 -0.39
N ILE A 114 4.72 11.68 0.17
CA ILE A 114 3.63 10.78 -0.25
C ILE A 114 3.27 11.04 -1.71
N ARG A 115 3.12 12.31 -2.10
CA ARG A 115 2.82 12.71 -3.48
C ARG A 115 3.91 12.23 -4.46
N ARG A 116 5.19 12.46 -4.13
CA ARG A 116 6.33 11.99 -4.94
C ARG A 116 6.34 10.47 -5.07
N LEU A 117 6.14 9.76 -3.96
CA LEU A 117 6.08 8.29 -3.95
C LEU A 117 4.96 7.77 -4.86
N SER A 118 3.73 8.29 -4.72
CA SER A 118 2.56 7.76 -5.42
C SER A 118 2.42 8.24 -6.87
N GLU A 119 2.68 9.52 -7.13
CA GLU A 119 2.35 10.15 -8.42
C GLU A 119 3.52 10.19 -9.40
N HIS A 120 4.76 10.18 -8.90
CA HIS A 120 5.97 10.23 -9.73
C HIS A 120 6.64 8.86 -9.72
N TYR A 121 7.18 8.47 -8.57
CA TYR A 121 8.11 7.34 -8.48
C TYR A 121 7.43 6.03 -8.88
N ARG A 122 6.33 5.69 -8.19
CA ARG A 122 5.58 4.47 -8.47
C ARG A 122 5.04 4.47 -9.90
N ASN A 123 4.56 5.62 -10.38
CA ASN A 123 3.98 5.72 -11.72
C ASN A 123 5.04 5.55 -12.81
N ASP A 124 6.22 6.13 -12.65
CA ASP A 124 7.28 6.00 -13.64
C ASP A 124 7.74 4.54 -13.76
N PHE A 125 7.87 3.83 -12.63
CA PHE A 125 8.20 2.40 -12.63
C PHE A 125 7.09 1.49 -13.17
N VAL A 126 5.81 1.83 -12.95
CA VAL A 126 4.68 1.01 -13.41
C VAL A 126 4.34 1.29 -14.88
N HIS A 127 4.55 2.51 -15.35
CA HIS A 127 4.30 2.91 -16.74
C HIS A 127 5.54 2.82 -17.63
N TYR A 128 6.60 2.14 -17.18
CA TYR A 128 7.84 1.93 -17.92
C TYR A 128 8.48 3.23 -18.44
N ARG A 129 8.29 4.34 -17.72
CA ARG A 129 8.90 5.63 -18.08
C ARG A 129 10.36 5.62 -17.67
N SER A 130 11.20 6.28 -18.47
CA SER A 130 12.62 6.45 -18.15
C SER A 130 12.75 7.25 -16.85
N TRP A 131 13.34 6.61 -15.84
CA TRP A 131 13.63 7.22 -14.54
C TRP A 131 15.09 7.70 -14.52
N PHE A 132 15.30 9.00 -14.32
CA PHE A 132 16.63 9.52 -13.99
C PHE A 132 16.77 9.56 -12.47
N SER A 133 17.72 8.80 -11.93
CA SER A 133 18.03 8.83 -10.49
C SER A 133 19.12 9.88 -10.24
N PRO A 134 18.84 11.02 -9.58
CA PRO A 134 19.85 12.03 -9.29
C PRO A 134 20.70 11.66 -8.05
N ILE A 135 20.92 10.37 -7.80
CA ILE A 135 21.76 9.93 -6.69
C ILE A 135 23.21 10.28 -7.04
N LYS A 136 23.73 11.29 -6.34
CA LYS A 136 25.17 11.56 -6.22
C LYS A 136 25.75 10.70 -5.11
#